data_AF-A0A7V9ICT4-F1
#
_entry.id   AF-A0A7V9ICT4-F1
#
_cell.length_a   1.000
_cell.length_b   1.000
_cell.length_c   1.000
_cell.angle_alpha   90.00
_cell.angle_beta   90.00
_cell.angle_gamma   90.00
#
_symmetry.space_group_name_H-M   'P 1'
#
loop_
_entity.id
_entity.type
_entity.pdbx_description
1 polymer ?
#
loop_
_entity_poly.entity_id
_entity_poly.type
_entity_poly.pdbx_seq_one_letter_code
_entity_poly.pdbx_strand_id
1 'polypeptide(L)' 'MAPQETADLLCVPISTLRHWLWRGRFPEGFPRPLKIGRGLRWERAAVMAWLDAQIAASKSGDRS' A
#
# COMPACT_ATOMS: atom_id res chain seq x y z
N MET A 1 9.92 4.56 2.97
CA MET A 1 9.84 4.23 1.53
C MET A 1 9.18 5.37 0.78
N ALA A 2 9.73 5.75 -0.38
CA ALA A 2 9.16 6.69 -1.33
C ALA A 2 7.96 6.07 -2.10
N PRO A 3 7.19 6.88 -2.84
CA PRO A 3 6.08 6.36 -3.65
C PRO A 3 6.50 5.28 -4.65
N GLN A 4 7.63 5.46 -5.34
CA GLN A 4 8.12 4.48 -6.31
C GLN A 4 8.40 3.12 -5.65
N GLU A 5 9.22 3.11 -4.58
CA GLU A 5 9.51 1.90 -3.81
C GLU A 5 8.26 1.20 -3.27
N THR A 6 7.23 1.98 -2.91
CA THR A 6 5.96 1.44 -2.41
C THR A 6 5.17 0.79 -3.54
N ALA A 7 5.12 1.40 -4.72
CA ALA A 7 4.46 0.81 -5.88
C ALA A 7 5.16 -0.47 -6.35
N ASP A 8 6.50 -0.45 -6.38
CA ASP A 8 7.32 -1.61 -6.72
C ASP A 8 7.09 -2.76 -5.73
N LEU A 9 7.05 -2.49 -4.43
CA LEU A 9 6.76 -3.49 -3.38
C LEU A 9 5.37 -4.11 -3.53
N LEU A 10 4.39 -3.31 -3.94
CA LEU A 10 3.01 -3.77 -4.16
C LEU A 10 2.81 -4.45 -5.52
N CYS A 11 3.84 -4.49 -6.37
CA CYS A 11 3.75 -4.95 -7.75
C CYS A 11 2.63 -4.24 -8.55
N VAL A 12 2.40 -2.95 -8.29
CA VAL A 12 1.44 -2.12 -9.03
C VAL A 12 2.15 -1.00 -9.77
N PRO A 13 1.62 -0.52 -10.90
CA PRO A 13 2.13 0.68 -11.53
C PRO A 13 2.11 1.89 -10.58
N ILE A 14 3.14 2.73 -10.62
CA ILE A 14 3.20 3.97 -9.82
C ILE A 14 2.02 4.91 -10.10
N SER A 15 1.44 4.86 -11.30
CA SER A 15 0.22 5.58 -11.66
C SER A 15 -0.98 5.16 -10.81
N THR A 16 -1.12 3.88 -10.47
CA THR A 16 -2.16 3.36 -9.58
C THR A 16 -2.02 3.94 -8.17
N LEU A 17 -0.81 3.91 -7.60
CA LEU A 17 -0.55 4.49 -6.29
C LEU A 17 -0.80 6.02 -6.30
N ARG A 18 -0.39 6.72 -7.35
CA ARG A 18 -0.69 8.16 -7.53
C ARG A 18 -2.18 8.44 -7.65
N HIS A 19 -2.92 7.58 -8.33
CA HIS A 19 -4.37 7.70 -8.43
C HIS A 19 -5.03 7.56 -7.05
N TRP A 20 -4.59 6.63 -6.21
CA TRP A 20 -5.05 6.49 -4.82
C TRP A 20 -4.77 7.75 -3.99
N LEU A 21 -3.55 8.28 -4.08
CA LEU A 21 -3.15 9.52 -3.42
C LEU A 21 -4.02 10.69 -3.84
N TRP A 22 -4.20 10.89 -5.14
CA TRP A 22 -4.99 11.99 -5.70
C TRP A 22 -6.46 11.91 -5.29
N ARG A 23 -7.02 10.70 -5.26
CA ARG A 23 -8.41 10.46 -4.84
C ARG A 23 -8.60 10.42 -3.33
N GLY A 24 -7.53 10.35 -2.54
CA GLY A 24 -7.57 10.07 -1.10
C GLY A 24 -8.16 8.69 -0.75
N ARG A 25 -8.29 7.80 -1.75
CA ARG A 25 -8.92 6.48 -1.64
C ARG A 25 -7.86 5.39 -1.77
N PHE A 26 -7.61 4.72 -0.66
CA PHE A 26 -6.67 3.61 -0.57
C PHE A 26 -7.45 2.31 -0.39
N PRO A 27 -6.83 1.16 -0.70
CA PRO A 27 -7.36 -0.13 -0.28
C PRO A 27 -7.64 -0.13 1.22
N GLU A 28 -8.62 -0.93 1.63
CA GLU A 28 -9.00 -1.04 3.03
C GLU A 28 -7.81 -1.48 3.89
N GLY A 29 -7.59 -0.81 5.02
CA GLY A 29 -6.47 -1.06 5.93
C GLY A 29 -5.09 -0.62 5.43
N PHE A 30 -4.97 -0.09 4.20
CA PHE A 30 -3.67 0.33 3.67
C PHE A 30 -3.13 1.56 4.43
N PRO A 31 -1.84 1.57 4.84
CA PRO A 31 -1.29 2.67 5.63
C PRO A 31 -1.28 3.99 4.88
N ARG A 32 -1.59 5.08 5.58
CA ARG A 32 -1.51 6.43 5.03
C ARG A 32 -0.05 6.89 4.97
N PRO A 33 0.36 7.64 3.92
CA PRO A 33 1.69 8.21 3.88
C PRO A 33 1.88 9.32 4.92
N LEU A 34 3.09 9.42 5.43
CA LEU A 34 3.58 10.58 6.17
C LEU A 34 4.09 11.63 5.18
N LYS A 35 3.67 12.89 5.37
CA LYS A 35 4.20 14.02 4.62
C LYS A 35 5.46 14.54 5.29
N ILE A 36 6.59 14.45 4.59
CA ILE A 36 7.89 14.94 5.04
C ILE A 36 8.37 15.97 4.01
N GLY A 37 8.20 17.25 4.33
CA GLY A 37 8.43 18.36 3.41
C GLY A 37 7.53 18.25 2.16
N ARG A 38 8.15 18.19 0.98
CA ARG A 38 7.46 17.99 -0.31
C ARG A 38 7.26 16.51 -0.67
N GLY A 39 7.83 15.59 0.11
CA GLY A 39 7.77 14.15 -0.15
C GLY A 39 6.70 13.43 0.66
N LEU A 40 6.21 12.32 0.12
CA LEU A 40 5.39 11.34 0.82
C LEU A 40 6.22 10.11 1.15
N ARG A 41 6.09 9.60 2.37
CA ARG A 41 6.82 8.42 2.83
C ARG A 41 5.90 7.43 3.51
N TRP A 42 6.09 6.15 3.23
CA TRP A 42 5.49 5.06 3.98
C TRP A 42 6.52 4.39 4.87
N GLU A 43 6.09 3.94 6.03
CA GLU A 43 6.83 2.99 6.82
C GLU A 43 6.80 1.62 6.13
N ARG A 44 7.97 0.99 5.97
CA ARG A 44 8.08 -0.31 5.29
C ARG A 44 7.30 -1.40 6.02
N ALA A 45 7.47 -1.47 7.35
CA ALA A 45 6.82 -2.47 8.19
C ALA A 45 5.30 -2.40 8.09
N ALA A 46 4.71 -1.20 8.09
CA ALA A 46 3.26 -1.04 7.97
C ALA A 46 2.71 -1.52 6.62
N VAL A 47 3.42 -1.25 5.52
CA VAL A 47 3.00 -1.72 4.18
C VAL A 47 3.12 -3.23 4.07
N MET A 48 4.19 -3.82 4.62
CA MET A 48 4.38 -5.27 4.64
C MET A 48 3.32 -5.97 5.50
N ALA A 49 3.03 -5.46 6.69
CA ALA A 49 1.99 -6.02 7.56
C ALA A 49 0.61 -6.00 6.89
N TRP A 50 0.31 -4.95 6.13
CA TRP A 50 -0.92 -4.90 5.33
C TRP A 50 -0.93 -5.99 4.23
N LEU A 51 0.17 -6.17 3.49
CA LEU A 51 0.27 -7.23 2.48
C LEU A 51 0.09 -8.62 3.09
N ASP A 52 0.74 -8.90 4.22
CA ASP A 52 0.61 -10.17 4.92
C ASP A 52 -0.85 -10.44 5.33
N ALA A 53 -1.57 -9.42 5.80
CA ALA A 53 -2.98 -9.51 6.12
C ALA A 53 -3.84 -9.79 4.87
N GLN A 54 -3.56 -9.17 3.72
CA GLN A 54 -4.27 -9.46 2.46
C GLN A 54 -4.04 -10.90 2.00
N ILE A 55 -2.81 -11.39 2.10
CA ILE A 55 -2.46 -12.77 1.75
C ILE A 55 -3.19 -13.76 2.68
N ALA A 56 -3.24 -13.48 3.98
CA ALA A 56 -3.94 -14.30 4.96
C ALA A 56 -5.46 -14.33 4.72
N ALA A 57 -6.05 -13.17 4.41
CA ALA A 57 -7.47 -13.07 4.08
C ALA A 57 -7.81 -13.84 2.80
N SER A 58 -6.97 -13.73 1.76
CA SER A 58 -7.16 -14.49 0.51
C SER A 58 -7.07 -16.00 0.73
N LYS A 59 -6.14 -16.48 1.56
CA LYS A 59 -6.00 -17.91 1.87
C LYS A 59 -7.15 -18.48 2.68
N SER A 60 -7.85 -17.63 3.42
CA SER A 60 -9.01 -18.04 4.23
C SER A 60 -10.27 -18.24 3.40
N GLY A 61 -10.28 -17.77 2.14
CA GLY A 61 -11.35 -17.97 1.18
C GLY A 61 -11.31 -19.29 0.39
N ASP A 62 -10.24 -20.09 0.52
CA ASP A 62 -10.02 -21.34 -0.22
C ASP A 62 -10.44 -22.60 0.59
N ARG A 63 -11.50 -22.45 1.40
CA ARG A 63 -12.18 -23.56 2.09
C ARG A 63 -13.66 -23.51 1.73
N SER A 64 -14.02 -23.94 0.53
CA SER A 64 -15.39 -24.25 0.11
C SER A 64 -15.38 -25.35 -0.93
#